data_AF-A0A1W1UY84-F1
#
_entry.id   AF-A0A1W1UY84-F1
#
_cell.length_a   1.000
_cell.length_b   1.000
_cell.length_c   1.000
_cell.angle_alpha   90.00
_cell.angle_beta   90.00
_cell.angle_gamma   90.00
#
_symmetry.space_group_name_H-M   'P 1'
#
loop_
_entity.id
_entity.type
_entity.pdbx_description
1 polymer ?
#
loop_
_entity_poly.entity_id
_entity_poly.type
_entity_poly.pdbx_seq_one_letter_code
_entity_poly.pdbx_strand_id
1 'polypeptide(L)' 'MNTRPNDAAFVRPASEITRAAGAVRPTDGLSNREYFASLALQGLLTGAGDNDFSYDDAAEDAVTYADALIAALNKKAGTS' A
#
# COMPACT_ATOMS: atom_id res chain seq x y z
N MET A 1 -0.45 -12.71 9.92
CA MET A 1 0.23 -12.21 8.72
C MET A 1 1.23 -11.18 9.20
N ASN A 2 2.52 -11.37 8.94
CA ASN A 2 3.56 -10.40 9.32
C ASN A 2 3.60 -9.35 8.21
N THR A 3 2.71 -8.37 8.29
CA THR A 3 2.53 -7.35 7.25
C THR A 3 3.54 -6.23 7.53
N ARG A 4 4.72 -6.30 6.92
CA ARG A 4 5.68 -5.19 7.03
C ARG A 4 5.35 -4.12 6.01
N PRO A 5 5.41 -2.82 6.37
CA PRO A 5 5.02 -1.72 5.48
C PRO A 5 5.74 -1.74 4.13
N ASN A 6 7.04 -2.01 4.13
CA ASN A 6 7.90 -1.93 2.95
C ASN A 6 8.09 -3.28 2.23
N ASP A 7 7.44 -4.36 2.70
CA ASP A 7 7.42 -5.62 1.96
C ASP A 7 6.50 -5.49 0.75
N ALA A 8 6.79 -6.23 -0.33
CA ALA A 8 5.95 -6.23 -1.52
C ALA A 8 4.53 -6.70 -1.19
N ALA A 9 3.51 -5.94 -1.65
CA ALA A 9 2.10 -6.29 -1.45
C ALA A 9 1.72 -7.59 -2.18
N PHE A 10 2.36 -7.83 -3.32
CA PHE A 10 2.18 -9.03 -4.12
C PHE A 10 3.53 -9.67 -4.44
N VAL A 11 3.67 -10.94 -4.13
CA VAL A 11 4.85 -11.72 -4.51
C VAL A 11 4.76 -11.98 -6.02
N ARG A 12 5.69 -11.41 -6.79
CA ARG A 12 5.80 -11.72 -8.22
C ARG A 12 6.48 -13.08 -8.43
N PRO A 13 6.01 -13.90 -9.37
CA PRO A 13 6.63 -15.19 -9.66
C PRO A 13 8.05 -14.98 -10.24
N ALA A 14 8.98 -15.87 -9.88
CA ALA A 14 10.39 -15.76 -10.29
C ALA A 14 10.58 -15.73 -11.82
N SER A 15 9.65 -16.32 -12.58
CA SER A 15 9.59 -16.30 -14.04
C SER A 15 9.38 -14.91 -14.64
N GLU A 16 8.82 -13.97 -13.88
CA GLU A 16 8.65 -12.57 -14.30
C GLU A 16 9.90 -11.72 -14.03
N ILE A 17 10.75 -12.13 -13.08
CA ILE A 17 11.96 -11.42 -12.67
C ILE A 17 13.08 -11.57 -13.72
N THR A 18 13.05 -12.65 -14.51
CA THR A 18 14.14 -13.03 -15.44
C THR A 18 13.93 -12.61 -16.89
N ARG A 19 12.77 -12.03 -17.26
CA ARG A 19 12.45 -11.73 -18.67
C ARG A 19 12.94 -10.37 -19.18
N ALA A 20 13.41 -9.49 -18.32
CA ALA A 20 14.01 -8.23 -18.75
C ALA A 20 15.53 -8.33 -18.61
N ALA A 21 16.24 -8.48 -19.74
CA ALA A 21 17.69 -8.29 -19.85
C ALA A 21 18.10 -6.80 -19.66
N GLY A 22 17.46 -6.13 -18.71
CA GLY A 22 17.53 -4.70 -18.48
C GLY A 22 16.47 -4.27 -17.45
N ALA A 23 16.82 -4.34 -16.17
CA ALA A 23 16.33 -3.47 -15.10
C ALA A 23 14.80 -3.44 -14.79
N VAL A 24 14.19 -4.59 -14.50
CA VAL A 24 13.03 -4.59 -13.58
C VAL A 24 13.50 -5.16 -12.26
N ARG A 25 13.70 -4.29 -11.26
CA ARG A 25 14.13 -4.75 -9.93
C ARG A 25 12.93 -5.41 -9.24
N PRO A 26 13.15 -6.38 -8.34
CA PRO A 26 12.08 -6.95 -7.50
C PRO A 26 11.29 -5.90 -6.69
N THR A 27 11.79 -4.67 -6.63
CA THR A 27 11.22 -3.48 -6.00
C THR A 27 10.19 -2.73 -6.85
N ASP A 28 9.90 -3.14 -8.08
CA ASP A 28 9.07 -2.34 -9.00
C ASP A 28 7.55 -2.55 -8.82
N GLY A 29 7.13 -3.18 -7.72
CA GLY A 29 5.72 -3.32 -7.32
C GLY A 29 5.42 -2.51 -6.06
N LEU A 30 4.13 -2.25 -5.81
CA LEU A 30 3.70 -1.54 -4.60
C LEU A 30 4.12 -2.30 -3.34
N SER A 31 4.65 -1.56 -2.37
CA SER A 31 4.75 -2.02 -0.99
C SER A 31 3.37 -2.21 -0.36
N ASN A 32 3.28 -2.97 0.73
CA ASN A 32 2.05 -3.12 1.51
C ASN A 32 1.46 -1.76 1.89
N ARG A 33 2.30 -0.81 2.31
CA ARG A 33 1.88 0.54 2.69
C ARG A 33 1.26 1.28 1.50
N GLU A 34 1.95 1.31 0.36
CA GLU A 34 1.47 1.99 -0.84
C GLU A 34 0.19 1.34 -1.39
N TYR A 35 0.10 0.02 -1.34
CA TYR A 35 -1.10 -0.70 -1.74
C TYR A 35 -2.30 -0.33 -0.86
N PHE A 36 -2.17 -0.42 0.47
CA PHE A 36 -3.28 -0.06 1.36
C PHE A 36 -3.62 1.44 1.31
N ALA A 37 -2.61 2.30 1.17
CA ALA A 37 -2.83 3.73 0.98
C ALA A 37 -3.61 3.99 -0.32
N SER A 38 -3.28 3.31 -1.42
CA SER A 38 -4.03 3.45 -2.68
C SER A 38 -5.50 3.06 -2.55
N LEU A 39 -5.81 2.00 -1.79
CA LEU A 39 -7.19 1.57 -1.52
C LEU A 39 -7.93 2.56 -0.61
N ALA A 40 -7.26 3.08 0.42
CA ALA A 40 -7.83 4.10 1.30
C ALA A 40 -8.12 5.39 0.51
N LEU A 41 -7.19 5.83 -0.34
CA LEU A 41 -7.34 7.00 -1.19
C LEU A 41 -8.52 6.85 -2.16
N GLN A 42 -8.70 5.67 -2.78
CA GLN A 42 -9.88 5.40 -3.62
C GLN A 42 -11.20 5.56 -2.83
N GLY A 43 -11.22 5.09 -1.58
CA GLY A 43 -12.37 5.26 -0.69
C GLY A 43 -12.65 6.73 -0.35
N LEU A 44 -11.61 7.49 0.00
CA LEU A 44 -11.72 8.92 0.33
C LEU A 44 -12.21 9.73 -0.88
N LEU A 45 -11.67 9.48 -2.06
CA LEU A 45 -12.05 10.15 -3.31
C LEU A 45 -13.46 9.82 -3.79
N THR A 46 -13.99 8.64 -3.43
CA THR A 46 -15.37 8.27 -3.79
C THR A 46 -16.41 8.95 -2.89
N GLY A 47 -16.03 9.26 -1.64
CA GLY A 47 -16.91 9.93 -0.67
C GLY A 47 -16.87 11.46 -0.71
N ALA A 48 -15.80 12.03 -1.26
CA ALA A 48 -15.66 13.45 -1.48
C ALA A 48 -16.45 13.86 -2.73
N GLY A 49 -17.65 14.43 -2.55
CA GLY A 49 -18.34 15.14 -3.64
C GLY A 49 -17.60 16.42 -4.08
N ASP A 50 -18.28 17.34 -4.77
CA ASP A 50 -17.73 18.62 -5.28
C ASP A 50 -17.29 19.63 -4.19
N ASN A 51 -17.15 19.22 -2.93
CA ASN A 51 -16.69 20.10 -1.86
C ASN A 51 -15.16 20.18 -1.84
N ASP A 52 -14.67 21.30 -1.31
CA ASP A 52 -13.26 21.69 -1.11
C ASP A 52 -12.40 20.54 -0.55
N PHE A 53 -11.88 19.71 -1.46
CA PHE A 53 -11.13 18.51 -1.17
C PHE A 53 -9.66 18.75 -1.51
N SER A 54 -8.83 18.80 -0.47
CA SER A 54 -7.38 18.87 -0.64
C SER A 54 -6.84 17.49 -0.99
N TYR A 55 -6.26 17.34 -2.18
CA TYR A 55 -5.60 16.10 -2.59
C TYR A 55 -4.42 15.75 -1.67
N ASP A 56 -3.77 16.76 -1.10
CA ASP A 56 -2.65 16.56 -0.17
C ASP A 56 -3.15 15.96 1.15
N ASP A 57 -4.22 16.52 1.72
CA ASP A 57 -4.83 16.03 2.96
C ASP A 57 -5.32 14.59 2.77
N ALA A 58 -5.91 14.29 1.62
CA ALA A 58 -6.38 12.95 1.29
C ALA A 58 -5.25 11.93 1.16
N ALA A 59 -4.10 12.34 0.62
CA ALA A 59 -2.93 11.49 0.53
C ALA A 59 -2.34 11.20 1.93
N GLU A 60 -2.26 12.21 2.80
CA GLU A 60 -1.81 12.05 4.18
C GLU A 60 -2.75 11.13 4.99
N ASP A 61 -4.06 11.31 4.86
CA ASP A 61 -5.07 10.47 5.50
C ASP A 61 -4.98 9.02 5.01
N ALA A 62 -4.84 8.83 3.69
CA ALA A 62 -4.72 7.50 3.11
C ALA A 62 -3.52 6.71 3.66
N VAL A 63 -2.37 7.38 3.80
CA VAL A 63 -1.17 6.80 4.41
C VAL A 63 -1.38 6.50 5.89
N THR A 64 -2.04 7.40 6.62
CA THR A 64 -2.36 7.21 8.04
C THR A 64 -3.26 5.99 8.26
N TYR A 65 -4.29 5.83 7.43
CA TYR A 65 -5.16 4.65 7.48
C TYR A 65 -4.42 3.36 7.14
N ALA A 66 -3.51 3.40 6.16
CA ALA A 66 -2.69 2.25 5.80
C ALA A 66 -1.81 1.79 6.99
N ASP A 67 -1.12 2.74 7.65
CA ASP A 67 -0.26 2.44 8.80
C ASP A 67 -1.07 1.89 9.99
N ALA A 68 -2.24 2.47 10.28
CA ALA A 68 -3.14 1.98 11.33
C ALA A 68 -3.65 0.55 11.05
N LEU A 69 -4.01 0.25 9.79
CA LEU A 69 -4.45 -1.08 9.39
C LEU A 69 -3.33 -2.11 9.54
N ILE A 70 -2.12 -1.79 9.06
CA ILE A 70 -0.95 -2.66 9.19
C ILE A 70 -0.68 -2.97 10.66
N ALA A 71 -0.69 -1.96 11.54
CA ALA A 71 -0.51 -2.14 12.97
C ALA A 71 -1.57 -3.07 13.58
N ALA A 72 -2.85 -2.88 13.21
CA ALA A 72 -3.95 -3.74 13.69
C ALA A 72 -3.80 -5.20 13.24
N LEU A 73 -3.39 -5.42 11.98
CA LEU A 73 -3.15 -6.76 11.43
C LEU A 73 -1.99 -7.47 12.13
N ASN A 74 -0.90 -6.75 12.40
CA ASN A 74 0.26 -7.29 13.12
C ASN A 74 -0.08 -7.61 14.58
N LYS A 75 -0.84 -6.75 15.26
CA LYS A 75 -1.35 -7.02 16.61
C LYS A 75 -2.22 -8.27 16.65
N LYS A 76 -3.13 -8.44 15.67
CA LYS A 76 -3.98 -9.63 15.54
C LYS A 76 -3.16 -10.90 15.29
N ALA A 77 -2.02 -10.79 14.62
CA ALA A 77 -1.14 -11.91 14.31
C ALA A 77 -0.28 -12.38 15.49
N GLY A 78 -0.34 -11.71 16.65
CA GLY A 78 0.49 -12.06 17.82
C GLY A 78 1.97 -11.66 17.67
N THR A 79 2.30 -10.86 16.65
CA THR A 79 3.63 -10.28 16.46
C THR A 79 3.63 -8.88 17.09
N SER A 80 3.95 -8.83 18.37
CA SER A 80 4.24 -7.60 19.14
C SER A 80 5.73 -7.33 19.16
#